data_AF-A0A9D2SYE3-F1
#
_entry.id   AF-A0A9D2SYE3-F1
#
_cell.length_a   1.000
_cell.length_b   1.000
_cell.length_c   1.000
_cell.angle_alpha   90.00
_cell.angle_beta   90.00
_cell.angle_gamma   90.00
#
_symmetry.space_group_name_H-M   'P 1'
#
loop_
_entity.id
_entity.type
_entity.pdbx_description
1 polymer ?
#
loop_
_entity_poly.entity_id
_entity_poly.type
_entity_poly.pdbx_seq_one_letter_code
_entity_poly.pdbx_strand_id
1 'polypeptide(L)' 'MKNELAEDIGLAAGKSQYDAQCKRVLANKEILAWILKHTVKEFADMSIRRIKKCIGNDIQIS' A
#
# COMPACT_ATOMS: atom_id res chain seq x y z
N MET A 1 29.86 18.65 -11.23
CA MET A 1 28.88 18.79 -12.33
C MET A 1 27.86 17.69 -12.15
N LYS A 2 26.61 18.02 -11.82
CA LYS A 2 25.53 17.02 -11.80
C LYS A 2 25.11 16.83 -13.25
N ASN A 3 25.18 15.62 -13.79
CA ASN A 3 24.65 15.33 -15.12
C ASN A 3 23.18 14.92 -14.97
N GLU A 4 22.35 15.27 -15.95
CA GLU A 4 20.91 14.99 -15.95
C GLU A 4 20.63 13.50 -15.72
N LEU A 5 21.53 12.61 -16.19
CA LEU A 5 21.46 11.18 -15.97
C LEU A 5 21.52 10.77 -14.49
N ALA A 6 22.40 11.38 -13.68
CA ALA A 6 22.49 11.09 -12.26
C ALA A 6 21.26 11.60 -11.49
N GLU A 7 20.65 12.68 -11.96
CA GLU A 7 19.41 13.22 -11.40
C GLU A 7 18.22 12.29 -11.70
N ASP A 8 18.09 11.84 -12.95
CA ASP A 8 17.06 10.89 -13.36
C ASP A 8 17.18 9.54 -12.62
N ILE A 9 18.40 9.02 -12.45
CA ILE A 9 18.65 7.81 -11.65
C ILE A 9 18.23 8.03 -10.19
N GLY A 10 18.56 9.18 -9.61
CA GLY A 10 18.17 9.53 -8.24
C GLY A 10 16.65 9.64 -8.07
N LEU A 11 15.96 10.25 -9.03
CA LEU A 11 14.50 10.37 -9.04
C LEU A 11 13.82 9.01 -9.20
N ALA A 12 14.33 8.15 -10.09
CA ALA A 12 13.82 6.79 -10.26
C ALA A 12 13.99 5.94 -9.00
N ALA A 13 15.16 6.02 -8.35
CA ALA A 13 15.42 5.35 -7.09
C ALA A 13 14.50 5.86 -5.97
N GLY A 14 14.31 7.18 -5.86
CA GLY A 14 13.40 7.78 -4.89
C GLY A 14 11.93 7.35 -5.08
N LYS A 15 11.46 7.33 -6.34
CA LYS A 15 10.11 6.85 -6.69
C LYS A 15 9.93 5.36 -6.37
N SER A 16 10.92 4.53 -6.69
CA SER A 16 10.89 3.09 -6.39
C SER A 16 10.87 2.82 -4.88
N GLN A 17 11.66 3.57 -4.11
CA GLN A 17 11.66 3.44 -2.65
C GLN A 17 10.33 3.89 -2.04
N TYR A 18 9.78 5.01 -2.52
CA TYR A 18 8.47 5.51 -2.10
C TYR A 18 7.37 4.47 -2.35
N ASP A 19 7.31 3.91 -3.56
CA ASP A 19 6.37 2.84 -3.92
C ASP A 19 6.50 1.63 -3.00
N ALA A 20 7.72 1.14 -2.76
CA ALA A 20 7.96 0.01 -1.87
C ALA A 20 7.48 0.28 -0.43
N GLN A 21 7.67 1.49 0.09
CA GLN A 21 7.15 1.85 1.41
C GLN A 21 5.63 1.93 1.43
N CYS A 22 5.01 2.51 0.41
CA CYS A 22 3.55 2.53 0.27
C CYS A 22 2.98 1.10 0.24
N LYS A 23 3.57 0.20 -0.56
CA LYS A 23 3.18 -1.22 -0.64
C LYS A 23 3.26 -1.90 0.73
N ARG A 24 4.32 -1.63 1.50
CA ARG A 24 4.47 -2.17 2.86
C ARG A 24 3.37 -1.69 3.81
N VAL A 25 3.01 -0.41 3.75
CA VAL A 25 1.92 0.17 4.57
C VAL A 25 0.57 -0.43 4.15
N LEU A 26 0.31 -0.57 2.85
CA LEU A 26 -0.92 -1.14 2.31
C LEU A 26 -1.05 -2.65 2.58
N ALA A 27 0.06 -3.38 2.71
CA ALA A 27 0.07 -4.78 3.12
C ALA A 27 -0.25 -4.98 4.62
N ASN A 28 -0.28 -3.91 5.43
CA ASN A 28 -0.70 -4.02 6.82
C ASN A 28 -2.21 -4.29 6.89
N LYS A 29 -2.60 -5.47 7.40
CA LYS A 29 -4.01 -5.89 7.50
C LYS A 29 -4.91 -4.94 8.29
N GLU A 30 -4.37 -4.21 9.28
CA GLU A 30 -5.15 -3.21 10.02
C GLU A 30 -5.51 -2.03 9.11
N ILE A 31 -4.49 -1.46 8.46
CA ILE A 31 -4.65 -0.32 7.56
C ILE A 31 -5.55 -0.71 6.38
N LEU A 32 -5.31 -1.88 5.78
CA LEU A 32 -6.12 -2.38 4.68
C LEU A 32 -7.58 -2.61 5.11
N ALA A 33 -7.83 -3.11 6.32
CA ALA A 33 -9.19 -3.30 6.80
C ALA A 33 -9.96 -1.96 6.97
N TRP A 34 -9.26 -0.91 7.42
CA TRP A 34 -9.84 0.44 7.48
C TRP A 34 -10.13 1.00 6.09
N ILE A 35 -9.20 0.85 5.15
CA ILE A 35 -9.41 1.26 3.76
C ILE A 35 -10.64 0.54 3.19
N LEU A 36 -10.68 -0.79 3.26
CA LEU A 36 -11.78 -1.60 2.73
C LEU A 36 -13.14 -1.21 3.32
N LYS A 37 -13.21 -0.95 4.64
CA LYS A 37 -14.45 -0.52 5.29
C LYS A 37 -15.03 0.76 4.69
N HIS A 38 -14.18 1.70 4.29
CA HIS A 38 -14.62 3.01 3.82
C HIS A 38 -14.71 3.14 2.30
N THR A 39 -14.06 2.24 1.55
CA THR A 39 -14.01 2.29 0.09
C THR A 39 -14.84 1.22 -0.61
N VAL A 40 -15.20 0.13 0.10
CA VAL A 40 -15.92 -1.01 -0.46
C VAL A 40 -17.23 -1.21 0.31
N LYS A 41 -18.36 -1.09 -0.40
CA LYS A 41 -19.71 -1.06 0.21
C LYS A 41 -20.03 -2.33 0.98
N GLU A 42 -19.57 -3.47 0.49
CA GLU A 42 -19.74 -4.80 1.08
C GLU A 42 -19.12 -4.91 2.49
N PHE A 43 -18.12 -4.09 2.79
CA PHE A 43 -17.44 -4.05 4.08
C PHE A 43 -17.90 -2.88 4.98
N ALA A 44 -18.76 -1.98 4.50
CA ALA A 44 -19.13 -0.76 5.20
C ALA A 44 -19.74 -1.02 6.59
N ASP A 45 -20.63 -2.01 6.71
CA ASP A 45 -21.29 -2.38 7.96
C ASP A 45 -20.52 -3.46 8.76
N MET A 46 -19.42 -3.97 8.22
CA MET A 46 -18.61 -4.97 8.90
C MET A 46 -17.69 -4.33 9.95
N SER A 47 -17.46 -5.03 11.07
CA SER A 47 -16.45 -4.60 12.03
C SER A 47 -15.04 -4.81 11.46
N ILE A 48 -14.10 -3.93 11.81
CA ILE A 48 -12.69 -4.04 11.40
C ILE A 48 -12.13 -5.44 11.71
N ARG A 49 -12.46 -6.01 12.87
CA ARG A 49 -12.06 -7.37 13.25
C ARG A 49 -12.55 -8.43 12.25
N ARG A 50 -13.78 -8.33 11.73
CA ARG A 50 -14.29 -9.27 10.72
C ARG A 50 -13.59 -9.07 9.38
N ILE A 51 -13.41 -7.82 8.95
CA ILE A 51 -12.72 -7.49 7.69
C ILE A 51 -11.30 -8.06 7.71
N LYS A 52 -10.55 -7.87 8.81
CA LYS A 52 -9.20 -8.44 8.97
C LYS A 52 -9.14 -9.96 8.83
N LYS A 53 -10.18 -10.68 9.25
CA LYS A 53 -10.26 -12.15 9.09
C LYS A 53 -10.48 -12.57 7.63
N CYS A 54 -11.06 -11.71 6.80
CA CYS A 54 -11.26 -11.96 5.38
C CYS A 54 -9.99 -11.69 4.55
N ILE A 55 -9.02 -10.95 5.10
CA ILE A 55 -7.76 -10.63 4.41
C ILE A 55 -6.79 -11.81 4.52
N GLY A 56 -6.42 -12.39 3.37
CA GLY A 56 -5.41 -13.45 3.24
C GLY A 56 -4.01 -13.04 3.72
N ASN A 57 -3.09 -13.99 3.83
CA ASN A 57 -1.72 -13.71 4.27
C ASN A 57 -0.81 -13.22 3.13
N ASP A 58 -1.13 -13.59 1.89
CA ASP A 58 -0.32 -13.29 0.71
C ASP A 58 -0.88 -12.07 -0.03
N ILE A 59 -0.70 -10.89 0.57
CA ILE A 59 -1.15 -9.62 -0.02
C ILE A 59 -0.13 -9.17 -1.05
N GLN A 60 -0.55 -9.12 -2.32
CA GLN A 60 0.25 -8.60 -3.42
C GLN A 60 -0.27 -7.20 -3.81
N ILE A 61 0.60 -6.20 -3.76
CA ILE A 61 0.33 -4.84 -4.24
C ILE A 61 1.22 -4.62 -5.47
N SER A 62 0.60 -4.59 -6.66
CA SER A 62 1.28 -4.39 -7.94
C SER A 62 1.66 -2.93 -8.16
#